data_AF-A0A975IVH6-F1
#
_entry.id   AF-A0A975IVH6-F1
#
_cell.length_a   1.000
_cell.length_b   1.000
_cell.length_c   1.000
_cell.angle_alpha   90.00
_cell.angle_beta   90.00
_cell.angle_gamma   90.00
#
_symmetry.space_group_name_H-M   'P 1'
#
loop_
_entity.id
_entity.type
_entity.pdbx_description
1 polymer ?
#
loop_
_entity_poly.entity_id
_entity_poly.type
_entity_poly.pdbx_seq_one_letter_code
_entity_poly.pdbx_strand_id
1 'polypeptide(L)'
;MTTASEIRRPANAADVDRNIAMLGYGLLFFAIFFAGAPALIAVAIAYARRRDVNCTVASHHRFQIYIFWVGFALTLLMALSGLAALLSIIGDLLGVVSQVRWNGWDTVQTTSLHVGRPFFIFATAAAGLGVVTGLWLMVTAGYGFIRLAYSHAIPQTAR
;
A
#
# COMPACT_ATOMS: atom_id res chain seq x y z
N MET A 1 21.67 46.23 2.47
CA MET A 1 20.76 45.77 1.40
C MET A 1 21.63 45.16 0.32
N THR A 2 21.94 43.86 0.47
CA THR A 2 22.72 43.09 -0.51
C THR A 2 22.28 41.63 -0.39
N THR A 3 21.56 41.20 -1.40
CA THR A 3 21.12 39.84 -1.71
C THR A 3 22.34 39.03 -2.16
N ALA A 4 22.89 38.19 -1.29
CA ALA A 4 24.03 37.31 -1.65
C ALA A 4 24.01 35.96 -0.90
N SER A 5 22.84 35.53 -0.42
CA SER A 5 22.64 34.18 0.12
C SER A 5 21.66 33.37 -0.74
N GLU A 6 21.63 33.60 -2.05
CA GLU A 6 21.32 32.50 -2.98
C GLU A 6 22.40 31.44 -2.78
N ILE A 7 22.24 30.66 -1.71
CA ILE A 7 23.00 29.48 -1.39
C ILE A 7 22.59 28.48 -2.48
N ARG A 8 23.23 28.59 -3.64
CA ARG A 8 23.16 27.58 -4.68
C ARG A 8 23.65 26.30 -4.02
N ARG A 9 22.73 25.38 -3.72
CA ARG A 9 23.11 24.04 -3.28
C ARG A 9 24.12 23.49 -4.29
N PRO A 10 25.20 22.85 -3.83
CA PRO A 10 26.14 22.22 -4.76
C PRO A 10 25.33 21.26 -5.64
N ALA A 11 25.60 21.24 -6.95
CA ALA A 11 24.86 20.42 -7.92
C ALA A 11 24.71 18.96 -7.43
N ASN A 12 25.79 18.42 -6.84
CA ASN A 12 25.83 17.11 -6.21
C ASN A 12 24.72 16.88 -5.16
N ALA A 13 24.38 17.87 -4.34
CA ALA A 13 23.32 17.74 -3.34
C ALA A 13 21.93 17.63 -3.98
N ALA A 14 21.69 18.38 -5.07
CA ALA A 14 20.44 18.29 -5.82
C ALA A 14 20.27 16.93 -6.52
N ASP A 15 21.36 16.39 -7.06
CA ASP A 15 21.37 15.05 -7.68
C ASP A 15 21.17 13.95 -6.63
N VAL A 16 21.77 14.08 -5.46
CA VAL A 16 21.55 13.16 -4.33
C VAL A 16 20.09 13.16 -3.90
N ASP A 17 19.49 14.34 -3.69
CA ASP A 17 18.08 14.47 -3.30
C ASP A 17 17.15 13.84 -4.34
N ARG A 18 17.46 14.01 -5.64
CA ARG A 18 16.74 13.39 -6.75
C ARG A 18 16.87 11.87 -6.74
N ASN A 19 18.07 11.35 -6.56
CA ASN A 19 18.32 9.90 -6.50
C ASN A 19 17.58 9.24 -5.31
N ILE A 20 17.51 9.93 -4.17
CA ILE A 20 16.76 9.45 -3.01
C ILE A 20 15.26 9.44 -3.29
N ALA A 21 14.74 10.45 -3.98
CA ALA A 21 13.35 10.43 -4.41
C ALA A 21 13.09 9.31 -5.42
N MET A 22 14.00 9.01 -6.36
CA MET A 22 13.90 7.86 -7.26
C MET A 22 13.89 6.53 -6.49
N LEU A 23 14.77 6.38 -5.50
CA LEU A 23 14.79 5.22 -4.61
C LEU A 23 13.45 5.04 -3.89
N GLY A 24 12.81 6.13 -3.44
CA GLY A 24 11.49 6.08 -2.84
C GLY A 24 10.42 5.48 -3.75
N TYR A 25 10.44 5.78 -5.06
CA TYR A 25 9.52 5.15 -6.01
C TYR A 25 9.86 3.67 -6.26
N GLY A 26 11.14 3.32 -6.34
CA GLY A 26 11.57 1.93 -6.43
C GLY A 26 11.08 1.11 -5.23
N LEU A 27 11.25 1.64 -4.02
CA LEU A 27 10.76 1.01 -2.79
C LEU A 27 9.23 0.84 -2.78
N LEU A 28 8.48 1.86 -3.23
CA LEU A 28 7.02 1.74 -3.36
C LEU A 28 6.59 0.67 -4.36
N PHE A 29 7.33 0.52 -5.47
CA PHE A 29 7.08 -0.54 -6.44
C PHE A 29 7.37 -1.93 -5.85
N PHE A 30 8.52 -2.10 -5.18
CA PHE A 30 8.90 -3.38 -4.57
C PHE A 30 8.00 -3.78 -3.39
N ALA A 31 7.25 -2.84 -2.81
CA ALA A 31 6.35 -3.11 -1.70
C ALA A 31 5.32 -4.23 -1.98
N ILE A 32 4.94 -4.43 -3.25
CA ILE A 32 4.01 -5.49 -3.67
C ILE A 32 4.57 -6.90 -3.36
N PHE A 33 5.88 -7.09 -3.44
CA PHE A 33 6.53 -8.39 -3.27
C PHE A 33 6.93 -8.70 -1.83
N PHE A 34 7.05 -7.66 -0.99
CA PHE A 34 7.56 -7.76 0.38
C PHE A 34 6.54 -7.32 1.43
N ALA A 35 5.25 -7.56 1.17
CA ALA A 35 4.15 -7.28 2.08
C ALA A 35 4.15 -5.84 2.64
N GLY A 36 4.57 -4.85 1.82
CA GLY A 36 4.55 -3.44 2.21
C GLY A 36 5.76 -2.94 3.01
N ALA A 37 6.71 -3.79 3.44
CA ALA A 37 7.86 -3.35 4.23
C ALA A 37 8.72 -2.27 3.53
N PRO A 38 9.05 -2.39 2.23
CA PRO A 38 9.73 -1.32 1.48
C PRO A 38 8.94 0.01 1.45
N ALA A 39 7.60 -0.03 1.43
CA ALA A 39 6.78 1.19 1.41
C ALA A 39 6.89 1.98 2.71
N LEU A 40 7.07 1.30 3.86
CA LEU A 40 7.33 1.96 5.15
C LEU A 40 8.65 2.74 5.13
N ILE A 41 9.69 2.16 4.53
CA ILE A 41 10.99 2.82 4.37
C ILE A 41 10.83 4.04 3.44
N ALA A 42 10.14 3.87 2.31
CA ALA A 42 9.89 4.95 1.35
C ALA A 42 9.18 6.14 2.00
N VAL A 43 8.10 5.88 2.76
CA VAL A 43 7.33 6.94 3.41
C VAL A 43 8.14 7.61 4.53
N ALA A 44 8.92 6.85 5.31
CA ALA A 44 9.79 7.42 6.35
C ALA A 44 10.82 8.39 5.75
N ILE A 45 11.49 8.00 4.65
CA ILE A 45 12.41 8.87 3.91
C ILE A 45 11.68 10.12 3.42
N ALA A 46 10.50 9.98 2.84
CA ALA A 46 9.73 11.11 2.33
C ALA A 46 9.32 12.09 3.45
N TYR A 47 8.88 11.61 4.61
CA TYR A 47 8.57 12.47 5.76
C TYR A 47 9.80 13.22 6.27
N ALA A 48 10.95 12.54 6.34
CA ALA A 48 12.21 13.13 6.81
C ALA A 48 12.75 14.18 5.85
N ARG A 49 12.77 13.90 4.54
CA ARG A 49 13.44 14.75 3.53
C ARG A 49 12.58 15.89 2.98
N ARG A 50 11.25 15.78 2.97
CA ARG A 50 10.36 16.73 2.25
C ARG A 50 10.55 18.23 2.58
N ARG A 51 11.12 18.57 3.74
CA ARG A 51 11.34 19.96 4.19
C ARG A 51 12.74 20.48 3.85
N ASP A 52 13.67 19.57 3.58
CA ASP A 52 15.08 19.86 3.39
C ASP A 52 15.49 19.72 1.93
N VAL A 53 14.57 19.81 0.98
CA VAL A 53 14.83 19.64 -0.47
C VAL A 53 14.19 20.77 -1.28
N ASN A 54 14.62 20.92 -2.53
CA ASN A 54 14.03 21.90 -3.44
C ASN A 54 12.52 21.63 -3.67
N CYS A 55 11.78 22.65 -4.12
CA CYS A 55 10.34 22.57 -4.27
C CYS A 55 9.89 21.42 -5.21
N THR A 56 10.66 21.14 -6.26
CA THR A 56 10.40 20.04 -7.20
C THR A 56 10.46 18.69 -6.50
N VAL A 57 11.57 18.35 -5.83
CA VAL A 57 11.74 17.06 -5.13
C VAL A 57 10.81 16.95 -3.92
N ALA A 58 10.52 18.06 -3.23
CA ALA A 58 9.52 18.10 -2.16
C ALA A 58 8.14 17.67 -2.65
N SER A 59 7.74 18.09 -3.87
CA SER A 59 6.48 17.69 -4.49
C SER A 59 6.41 16.17 -4.72
N HIS A 60 7.53 15.53 -5.07
CA HIS A 60 7.62 14.08 -5.23
C HIS A 60 7.52 13.34 -3.89
N HIS A 61 8.19 13.81 -2.84
CA HIS A 61 8.04 13.21 -1.50
C HIS A 61 6.61 13.32 -0.98
N ARG A 62 5.92 14.45 -1.20
CA ARG A 62 4.48 14.57 -0.86
C ARG A 62 3.62 13.57 -1.63
N PHE A 63 3.91 13.36 -2.91
CA PHE A 63 3.19 12.37 -3.71
C PHE A 63 3.48 10.93 -3.25
N GLN A 64 4.72 10.61 -2.89
CA GLN A 64 5.08 9.30 -2.31
C GLN A 64 4.32 9.03 -1.01
N ILE A 65 4.18 10.04 -0.15
CA ILE A 65 3.36 9.96 1.07
C ILE A 65 1.89 9.68 0.72
N TYR A 66 1.35 10.37 -0.29
CA TYR A 66 -0.01 10.12 -0.76
C TYR A 66 -0.20 8.69 -1.29
N ILE A 67 0.71 8.21 -2.17
CA ILE A 67 0.68 6.84 -2.69
C ILE A 67 0.68 5.84 -1.55
N PHE A 68 1.56 6.04 -0.57
CA PHE A 68 1.66 5.18 0.61
C PHE A 68 0.32 5.09 1.35
N TRP A 69 -0.30 6.23 1.69
CA TRP A 69 -1.52 6.20 2.49
C TRP A 69 -2.71 5.59 1.75
N VAL A 70 -2.84 5.82 0.44
CA VAL A 70 -3.88 5.16 -0.36
C VAL A 70 -3.61 3.66 -0.46
N GLY A 71 -2.37 3.25 -0.74
CA GLY A 71 -1.99 1.84 -0.78
C GLY A 71 -2.19 1.14 0.57
N PHE A 72 -1.86 1.82 1.67
CA PHE A 72 -2.07 1.33 3.03
C PHE A 72 -3.56 1.13 3.33
N ALA A 73 -4.42 2.09 2.98
CA ALA A 73 -5.86 1.97 3.18
C ALA A 73 -6.45 0.79 2.38
N LEU A 74 -6.05 0.63 1.12
CA LEU A 74 -6.49 -0.51 0.29
C LEU A 74 -6.01 -1.85 0.86
N THR A 75 -4.75 -1.91 1.30
CA THR A 75 -4.18 -3.10 1.95
C THR A 75 -4.89 -3.43 3.26
N LEU A 76 -5.27 -2.41 4.04
CA LEU A 76 -6.04 -2.59 5.28
C LEU A 76 -7.43 -3.16 4.98
N LEU A 77 -8.14 -2.63 3.98
CA LEU A 77 -9.44 -3.16 3.55
C LEU A 77 -9.32 -4.59 3.03
N MET A 78 -8.25 -4.90 2.29
CA MET A 78 -7.95 -6.25 1.84
C MET A 78 -7.75 -7.20 3.04
N ALA A 79 -6.95 -6.79 4.02
CA ALA A 79 -6.69 -7.58 5.22
C ALA A 79 -7.96 -7.82 6.06
N LEU A 80 -8.79 -6.80 6.23
CA LEU A 80 -10.09 -6.93 6.92
C LEU A 80 -11.04 -7.87 6.17
N SER A 81 -11.08 -7.78 4.84
CA SER A 81 -11.87 -8.70 4.01
C SER A 81 -11.35 -10.14 4.12
N GLY A 82 -10.04 -10.34 4.05
CA GLY A 82 -9.42 -11.66 4.25
C GLY A 82 -9.70 -12.24 5.64
N LEU A 83 -9.63 -11.40 6.69
CA LEU A 83 -9.97 -11.80 8.05
C LEU A 83 -11.45 -12.21 8.17
N ALA A 84 -12.36 -11.45 7.56
CA ALA A 84 -13.78 -11.78 7.55
C ALA A 84 -14.06 -13.12 6.83
N ALA A 85 -13.34 -13.41 5.74
CA ALA A 85 -13.41 -14.71 5.07
C ALA A 85 -12.97 -15.85 5.99
N LEU A 86 -11.85 -15.68 6.71
CA LEU A 86 -11.36 -16.68 7.68
C LEU A 86 -12.35 -16.90 8.83
N LEU A 87 -12.90 -15.82 9.40
CA LEU A 87 -13.90 -15.90 10.46
C LEU A 87 -15.17 -16.61 10.00
N SER A 88 -15.56 -16.47 8.73
CA SER A 88 -16.71 -17.17 8.15
C SER A 88 -16.50 -18.69 8.15
N ILE A 89 -15.30 -19.17 7.78
CA ILE A 89 -14.96 -20.60 7.83
C ILE A 89 -15.00 -21.11 9.28
N ILE A 90 -14.43 -20.35 10.21
CA ILE A 90 -14.43 -20.73 11.64
C ILE A 90 -15.88 -20.80 12.16
N GLY A 91 -16.72 -19.85 11.78
CA GLY A 91 -18.15 -19.86 12.12
C GLY A 91 -18.86 -21.11 11.60
N ASP A 92 -18.65 -21.46 10.33
CA ASP A 92 -19.22 -22.66 9.72
C ASP A 92 -18.75 -23.94 10.46
N LEU A 93 -17.46 -24.03 10.79
CA LEU A 93 -16.88 -25.16 11.53
C LEU A 93 -17.47 -25.29 12.95
N LEU A 94 -17.57 -24.18 13.68
CA LEU A 94 -18.17 -24.17 15.02
C LEU A 94 -19.65 -24.56 14.98
N GLY A 95 -20.37 -24.15 13.93
CA GLY A 95 -21.74 -24.58 13.67
C GLY A 95 -21.83 -26.10 13.56
N VAL A 96 -20.99 -26.72 12.73
CA VAL A 96 -20.94 -28.18 12.57
C VAL A 96 -20.61 -28.88 13.89
N VAL A 97 -19.57 -28.45 14.62
CA VAL A 97 -19.20 -29.05 15.91
C VAL A 97 -20.33 -28.96 16.93
N SER A 98 -21.03 -27.82 16.97
CA SER A 98 -22.18 -27.65 17.87
C SER A 98 -23.30 -28.64 17.56
N GLN A 99 -23.63 -28.85 16.27
CA GLN A 99 -24.67 -29.80 15.86
C GLN A 99 -24.31 -31.24 16.22
N VAL A 100 -23.05 -31.66 15.97
CA VAL A 100 -22.58 -33.00 16.32
C VAL A 100 -22.65 -33.26 17.82
N ARG A 101 -22.30 -32.25 18.64
CA ARG A 101 -22.36 -32.37 20.10
C ARG A 101 -23.77 -32.59 20.63
N TRP A 102 -24.78 -31.91 20.07
CA TRP A 102 -26.15 -31.96 20.58
C TRP A 102 -26.99 -33.10 19.97
N ASN A 103 -26.77 -33.42 18.70
CA ASN A 103 -27.62 -34.39 17.97
C ASN A 103 -26.99 -35.79 17.87
N GLY A 104 -25.77 -35.97 18.40
CA GLY A 104 -25.05 -37.24 18.32
C GLY A 104 -24.32 -37.45 16.99
N TRP A 105 -23.51 -38.51 16.95
CA TRP A 105 -22.63 -38.83 15.83
C TRP A 105 -23.37 -39.26 14.56
N ASP A 106 -24.64 -39.67 14.68
CA ASP A 106 -25.48 -40.08 13.54
C ASP A 106 -25.75 -38.93 12.56
N THR A 107 -25.67 -37.68 13.05
CA THR A 107 -25.86 -36.46 12.24
C THR A 107 -24.66 -36.14 11.33
N VAL A 108 -23.48 -36.67 11.64
CA VAL A 108 -22.21 -36.36 10.94
C VAL A 108 -22.24 -36.86 9.49
N GLN A 109 -22.97 -37.94 9.21
CA GLN A 109 -23.09 -38.48 7.83
C GLN A 109 -23.93 -37.59 6.90
N THR A 110 -24.77 -36.70 7.44
CA THR A 110 -25.64 -35.81 6.65
C THR A 110 -25.19 -34.35 6.60
N THR A 111 -24.33 -33.91 7.52
CA THR A 111 -23.87 -32.52 7.55
C THR A 111 -22.75 -32.30 6.53
N SER A 112 -23.13 -31.97 5.30
CA SER A 112 -22.16 -31.51 4.30
C SER A 112 -21.54 -30.19 4.76
N LEU A 113 -20.21 -30.14 4.87
CA LEU A 113 -19.45 -28.89 5.06
C LEU A 113 -19.73 -27.97 3.87
N HIS A 114 -20.67 -27.06 4.05
CA HIS A 114 -21.00 -26.05 3.06
C HIS A 114 -20.20 -24.80 3.40
N VAL A 115 -19.28 -24.43 2.51
CA VAL A 115 -18.61 -23.15 2.63
C VAL A 115 -19.64 -22.07 2.36
N GLY A 116 -19.96 -21.27 3.38
CA GLY A 116 -21.00 -20.27 3.28
C GLY A 116 -20.72 -19.24 2.18
N ARG A 117 -21.79 -18.70 1.57
CA ARG A 117 -21.71 -17.52 0.69
C ARG A 117 -20.84 -16.36 1.23
N PRO A 118 -20.84 -16.04 2.55
CA PRO A 118 -20.00 -14.98 3.10
C PRO A 118 -18.50 -15.17 2.82
N PHE A 119 -18.00 -16.41 2.90
CA PHE A 119 -16.61 -16.70 2.58
C PHE A 119 -16.25 -16.25 1.15
N PHE A 120 -17.05 -16.65 0.16
CA PHE A 120 -16.78 -16.32 -1.24
C PHE A 120 -16.84 -14.81 -1.50
N ILE A 121 -17.78 -14.11 -0.86
CA ILE A 121 -17.91 -12.65 -0.98
C ILE A 121 -16.64 -11.98 -0.45
N PHE A 122 -16.23 -12.31 0.77
CA PHE A 122 -15.07 -11.69 1.41
C PHE A 122 -13.74 -12.10 0.76
N ALA A 123 -13.61 -13.35 0.32
CA ALA A 123 -12.44 -13.84 -0.40
C ALA A 123 -12.29 -13.13 -1.76
N THR A 124 -13.40 -12.96 -2.50
CA THR A 124 -13.39 -12.23 -3.78
C THR A 124 -13.09 -10.76 -3.58
N ALA A 125 -13.65 -10.13 -2.54
CA ALA A 125 -13.35 -8.75 -2.19
C ALA A 125 -11.86 -8.56 -1.83
N ALA A 126 -11.29 -9.46 -1.03
CA ALA A 126 -9.87 -9.44 -0.70
C ALA A 126 -9.00 -9.60 -1.95
N ALA A 127 -9.30 -10.56 -2.82
CA ALA A 127 -8.56 -10.75 -4.07
C ALA A 127 -8.64 -9.51 -4.98
N GLY A 128 -9.84 -8.94 -5.15
CA GLY A 128 -10.06 -7.73 -5.94
C GLY A 128 -9.30 -6.52 -5.39
N LEU A 129 -9.35 -6.30 -4.08
CA LEU A 129 -8.60 -5.23 -3.42
C LEU A 129 -7.08 -5.43 -3.55
N GLY A 130 -6.59 -6.67 -3.50
CA GLY A 130 -5.18 -6.98 -3.75
C GLY A 130 -4.73 -6.58 -5.15
N VAL A 131 -5.52 -6.91 -6.18
CA VAL A 131 -5.25 -6.51 -7.57
C VAL A 131 -5.25 -5.00 -7.71
N VAL A 132 -6.27 -4.32 -7.17
CA VAL A 132 -6.38 -2.86 -7.22
C VAL A 132 -5.20 -2.19 -6.51
N THR A 133 -4.77 -2.71 -5.36
CA THR A 133 -3.61 -2.19 -4.61
C THR A 133 -2.32 -2.35 -5.42
N GLY A 134 -2.12 -3.52 -6.03
CA GLY A 134 -0.96 -3.78 -6.88
C GLY A 134 -0.90 -2.84 -8.09
N LEU A 135 -2.02 -2.68 -8.79
CA LEU A 135 -2.13 -1.74 -9.91
C LEU A 135 -1.92 -0.28 -9.47
N TRP A 136 -2.48 0.12 -8.32
CA TRP A 136 -2.28 1.44 -7.75
C TRP A 136 -0.80 1.74 -7.53
N LEU A 137 -0.09 0.86 -6.79
CA LEU A 137 1.33 1.03 -6.51
C LEU A 137 2.17 1.03 -7.79
N MET A 138 1.89 0.13 -8.72
CA MET A 138 2.63 0.03 -9.99
C MET A 138 2.46 1.29 -10.85
N VAL A 139 1.22 1.72 -11.09
CA VAL A 139 0.92 2.85 -11.97
C VAL A 139 1.41 4.16 -11.35
N THR A 140 1.14 4.39 -10.07
CA THR A 140 1.50 5.67 -9.43
C THR A 140 3.01 5.79 -9.18
N ALA A 141 3.69 4.71 -8.80
CA ALA A 141 5.15 4.71 -8.66
C ALA A 141 5.84 4.91 -10.01
N GLY A 142 5.39 4.20 -11.06
CA GLY A 142 5.90 4.36 -12.42
C GLY A 142 5.71 5.78 -12.96
N TYR A 143 4.51 6.33 -12.80
CA TYR A 143 4.21 7.72 -13.18
C TYR A 143 5.12 8.73 -12.46
N GLY A 144 5.25 8.60 -11.14
CA GLY A 144 6.09 9.48 -10.33
C GLY A 144 7.57 9.40 -10.69
N PHE A 145 8.06 8.18 -10.97
CA PHE A 145 9.43 7.92 -11.40
C PHE A 145 9.75 8.56 -12.75
N ILE A 146 8.92 8.30 -13.77
CA ILE A 146 9.10 8.85 -15.12
C ILE A 146 9.10 10.38 -15.07
N ARG A 147 8.16 10.96 -14.32
CA ARG A 147 8.05 12.41 -14.20
C ARG A 147 9.27 13.05 -13.51
N LEU A 148 9.81 12.38 -12.48
CA LEU A 148 11.04 12.80 -11.83
C LEU A 148 12.26 12.65 -12.75
N ALA A 149 12.29 11.62 -13.61
CA ALA A 149 13.34 11.40 -14.61
C ALA A 149 13.38 12.52 -15.66
N TYR A 150 12.24 13.15 -15.95
CA TYR A 150 12.17 14.36 -16.78
C TYR A 150 12.27 15.68 -15.99
N SER A 151 12.60 15.65 -14.69
CA SER A 151 12.74 16.84 -13.83
C SER A 151 11.48 17.72 -13.72
N HIS A 152 10.29 17.14 -13.94
CA HIS A 152 9.02 17.87 -13.84
C HIS A 152 8.42 17.75 -12.45
N ALA A 153 8.04 18.86 -11.82
CA ALA A 153 7.32 18.85 -10.54
C ALA A 153 5.92 18.23 -10.67
N ILE A 154 5.37 17.72 -9.56
CA ILE A 154 4.01 17.17 -9.50
C ILE A 154 2.99 18.30 -9.25
N PRO A 155 2.06 18.58 -10.19
CA PRO A 155 1.18 19.75 -10.16
C PRO A 155 0.15 19.64 -9.05
N GLN A 156 -0.20 18.42 -8.64
CA GLN A 156 -1.12 18.16 -7.54
C GLN A 156 -0.52 18.48 -6.16
N THR A 157 0.81 18.54 -6.03
CA THR A 157 1.51 18.72 -4.74
C THR A 157 2.45 19.92 -4.68
N ALA A 158 2.59 20.65 -5.79
CA ALA A 158 3.30 21.92 -5.90
C ALA A 158 2.48 23.04 -5.21
N ARG A 159 2.62 23.14 -3.89
CA ARG A 159 2.14 24.25 -3.07
C ARG A 159 3.21 24.66 -2.08
#